data_AF-A0A938B0A7-F1
#
_entry.id   AF-A0A938B0A7-F1
#
_cell.length_a   1.000
_cell.length_b   1.000
_cell.length_c   1.000
_cell.angle_alpha   90.00
_cell.angle_beta   90.00
_cell.angle_gamma   90.00
#
_symmetry.space_group_name_H-M   'P 1'
#
loop_
_entity.id
_entity.type
_entity.pdbx_description
1 polymer ?
#
loop_
_entity_poly.entity_id
_entity_poly.type
_entity_poly.pdbx_seq_one_letter_code
_entity_poly.pdbx_strand_id
1 'polypeptide(L)'
;MLPANTLLYRISICISGCVQGVGFRPFVFNLANKHSLKGYVKNTSAGVEINVEGNCKAIDAFQNDLISQKPKLAWYEKIQIQEMPPSFFSSFIIDNSSVDNEVSLALLPDTAICDICKSELLDPSNRRYKYPFVHCMGCGPRFSLFESMPFDRKNTTMKDFTPCDTCLKEYTDSKNRRFFSQTICCSECGPKLTLYDKNQNPIAKEHEAIKIVKEELLNGKIVAIKNTGGFLLLCNATNESCVQRLRSIKKELK
;
A
#
# COMPACT_ATOMS: atom_id res chain seq x y z
N MET A 1 14.42 19.32 26.91
CA MET A 1 14.31 20.81 26.92
C MET A 1 15.36 21.33 25.96
N LEU A 2 14.95 22.06 24.92
CA LEU A 2 15.91 22.80 24.09
C LEU A 2 16.52 23.91 24.97
N PRO A 3 17.83 24.18 24.91
CA PRO A 3 18.43 25.28 25.64
C PRO A 3 17.78 26.61 25.25
N ALA A 4 17.71 27.54 26.19
CA ALA A 4 16.91 28.76 26.16
C ALA A 4 17.26 29.81 25.07
N ASN A 5 18.02 29.42 24.03
CA ASN A 5 18.44 30.29 22.92
C ASN A 5 18.43 29.60 21.54
N THR A 6 17.81 28.43 21.40
CA THR A 6 17.69 27.80 20.08
C THR A 6 16.55 28.45 19.30
N LEU A 7 16.89 29.25 18.29
CA LEU A 7 15.93 29.75 17.31
C LEU A 7 15.18 28.57 16.69
N LEU A 8 13.86 28.61 16.83
CA LEU A 8 12.95 27.59 16.35
C LEU A 8 12.41 28.02 15.00
N TYR A 9 12.66 27.22 13.99
CA TYR A 9 12.21 27.45 12.62
C TYR A 9 11.11 26.45 12.31
N ARG A 10 10.13 26.87 11.53
CA ARG A 10 9.09 25.98 11.01
C ARG A 10 8.95 26.20 9.52
N ILE A 11 8.84 25.11 8.78
CA ILE A 11 8.49 25.14 7.36
C ILE A 11 7.29 24.23 7.11
N SER A 12 6.47 24.65 6.15
CA SER A 12 5.46 23.81 5.51
C SER A 12 5.98 23.38 4.15
N ILE A 13 5.88 22.08 3.85
CA ILE A 13 6.27 21.48 2.58
C ILE A 13 5.05 20.79 1.99
N CYS A 14 4.62 21.23 0.82
CA CYS A 14 3.57 20.59 0.03
C CYS A 14 4.20 19.86 -1.15
N ILE A 15 3.92 18.57 -1.29
CA ILE A 15 4.48 17.73 -2.36
C ILE A 15 3.33 17.12 -3.17
N SER A 16 3.33 17.35 -4.48
CA SER A 16 2.44 16.70 -5.43
C SER A 16 3.19 15.66 -6.29
N GLY A 17 2.43 14.82 -6.98
CA GLY A 17 2.92 13.69 -7.75
C GLY A 17 2.57 12.37 -7.09
N CYS A 18 3.29 11.30 -7.44
CA CYS A 18 3.02 9.97 -6.94
C CYS A 18 3.62 9.77 -5.55
N VAL A 19 2.99 10.35 -4.53
CA VAL A 19 3.47 10.35 -3.13
C VAL A 19 2.47 9.70 -2.15
N GLN A 20 1.36 9.19 -2.64
CA GLN A 20 0.35 8.51 -1.82
C GLN A 20 0.30 7.00 -2.13
N GLY A 21 0.00 6.19 -1.12
CA GLY A 21 0.04 4.72 -1.25
C GLY A 21 1.44 4.12 -1.39
N VAL A 22 2.50 4.91 -1.27
CA VAL A 22 3.91 4.48 -1.45
C VAL A 22 4.69 4.31 -0.15
N GLY A 23 4.03 4.41 1.00
CA GLY A 23 4.69 4.48 2.30
C GLY A 23 5.40 5.82 2.56
N PHE A 24 4.90 6.91 1.97
CA PHE A 24 5.51 8.23 2.11
C PHE A 24 5.34 8.83 3.51
N ARG A 25 4.12 8.82 4.07
CA ARG A 25 3.86 9.26 5.46
C ARG A 25 4.77 8.57 6.49
N PRO A 26 4.89 7.23 6.52
CA PRO A 26 5.81 6.57 7.46
C PRO A 26 7.29 6.87 7.19
N PHE A 27 7.68 7.04 5.92
CA PHE A 27 9.03 7.51 5.57
C PHE A 27 9.32 8.90 6.17
N VAL A 28 8.43 9.87 5.95
CA VAL A 28 8.56 11.23 6.49
C VAL A 28 8.58 11.23 8.02
N PHE A 29 7.71 10.44 8.66
CA PHE A 29 7.69 10.28 10.11
C PHE A 29 9.04 9.79 10.66
N ASN A 30 9.59 8.72 10.07
CA ASN A 30 10.88 8.19 10.50
C ASN A 30 12.02 9.18 10.22
N LEU A 31 11.96 9.89 9.09
CA LEU A 31 12.96 10.87 8.71
C LEU A 31 12.95 12.10 9.63
N ALA A 32 11.78 12.63 9.98
CA ALA A 32 11.65 13.74 10.91
C ALA A 32 12.19 13.37 12.30
N ASN A 33 11.86 12.17 12.80
CA ASN A 33 12.38 11.67 14.07
C ASN A 33 13.91 11.45 14.05
N LYS A 34 14.47 10.93 12.94
CA LYS A 34 15.93 10.81 12.75
C LYS A 34 16.64 12.16 12.91
N HIS A 35 16.03 13.24 12.41
CA HIS A 35 16.55 14.60 12.51
C HIS A 35 16.08 15.36 13.77
N SER A 36 15.42 14.69 14.71
CA SER A 36 14.87 15.29 15.94
C SER A 36 13.93 16.48 15.68
N LEU A 37 13.19 16.45 14.57
CA LEU A 37 12.19 17.45 14.20
C LEU A 37 10.81 17.09 14.77
N LYS A 38 9.97 18.11 14.93
CA LYS A 38 8.60 17.99 15.42
C LYS A 38 7.61 18.54 14.40
N GLY A 39 6.34 18.18 14.51
CA GLY A 39 5.31 18.59 13.55
C GLY A 39 4.48 17.41 13.06
N TYR A 40 4.14 17.40 11.78
CA TYR A 40 3.30 16.34 11.23
C TYR A 40 3.50 16.09 9.75
N VAL A 41 2.98 14.96 9.30
CA VAL A 41 2.73 14.65 7.90
C VAL A 41 1.30 14.14 7.73
N LYS A 42 0.59 14.61 6.70
CA LYS A 42 -0.74 14.11 6.33
C LYS A 42 -0.89 14.01 4.82
N ASN A 43 -1.76 13.11 4.37
CA ASN A 43 -2.19 13.14 2.98
C ASN A 43 -3.25 14.24 2.82
N THR A 44 -3.25 14.91 1.67
CA THR A 44 -4.36 15.76 1.24
C THR A 44 -4.91 15.29 -0.09
N SER A 45 -5.97 15.91 -0.62
CA SER A 45 -6.45 15.56 -1.96
C SER A 45 -5.48 15.99 -3.08
N ALA A 46 -4.59 16.95 -2.82
CA ALA A 46 -3.61 17.46 -3.78
C ALA A 46 -2.24 16.77 -3.71
N GLY A 47 -1.95 16.04 -2.62
CA GLY A 47 -0.63 15.43 -2.42
C GLY A 47 -0.35 15.12 -0.95
N VAL A 48 0.82 15.50 -0.46
CA VAL A 48 1.22 15.37 0.95
C VAL A 48 1.62 16.73 1.49
N GLU A 49 1.12 17.05 2.68
CA GLU A 49 1.53 18.21 3.46
C GLU A 49 2.41 17.73 4.62
N ILE A 50 3.57 18.39 4.78
CA ILE A 50 4.53 18.14 5.85
C ILE A 50 4.76 19.47 6.58
N ASN A 51 4.56 19.48 7.88
CA ASN A 51 5.03 20.59 8.73
C ASN A 51 6.15 20.06 9.60
N VAL A 52 7.31 20.71 9.53
CA VAL A 52 8.45 20.41 10.40
C VAL A 52 8.90 21.66 11.13
N GLU A 53 9.26 21.46 12.39
CA GLU A 53 9.74 22.48 13.30
C GLU A 53 10.98 21.99 14.04
N GLY A 54 12.00 22.84 14.13
CA GLY A 54 13.28 22.51 14.76
C GLY A 54 14.34 23.58 14.54
N ASN A 55 15.61 23.22 14.76
CA ASN A 55 16.72 24.11 14.41
C ASN A 55 16.94 24.11 12.88
N CYS A 56 17.51 25.20 12.35
CA CYS A 56 17.71 25.37 10.90
C CYS A 56 18.53 24.24 10.27
N LYS A 57 19.64 23.82 10.90
CA LYS A 57 20.51 22.74 10.37
C LYS A 57 19.79 21.41 10.24
N ALA A 58 18.92 21.07 11.18
CA ALA A 58 18.12 19.85 11.15
C ALA A 58 17.05 19.91 10.05
N ILE A 59 16.44 21.08 9.84
CA ILE A 59 15.49 21.30 8.74
C ILE A 59 16.20 21.18 7.38
N ASP A 60 17.38 21.77 7.21
CA ASP A 60 18.17 21.65 5.98
C ASP A 60 18.57 20.20 5.70
N ALA A 61 19.04 19.48 6.72
CA ALA A 61 19.38 18.06 6.60
C ALA A 61 18.16 17.20 6.25
N PHE A 62 17.01 17.49 6.86
CA PHE A 62 15.74 16.82 6.57
C PHE A 62 15.31 17.05 5.12
N GLN A 63 15.37 18.28 4.61
CA GLN A 63 15.01 18.60 3.22
C GLN A 63 15.90 17.84 2.22
N ASN A 64 17.22 17.81 2.46
CA ASN A 64 18.16 17.07 1.61
C ASN A 64 17.87 15.55 1.61
N ASP A 65 17.62 14.96 2.78
CA ASP A 65 17.28 13.55 2.90
C ASP A 65 15.89 13.24 2.30
N LEU A 66 14.92 14.15 2.43
CA LEU A 66 13.57 14.01 1.88
C LEU A 66 13.63 13.86 0.36
N ILE A 67 14.48 14.64 -0.31
CA ILE A 67 14.68 14.60 -1.76
C ILE A 67 15.46 13.34 -2.18
N SER A 68 16.55 13.02 -1.48
CA SER A 68 17.51 11.97 -1.89
C SER A 68 17.10 10.54 -1.50
N GLN A 69 16.39 10.36 -0.39
CA GLN A 69 16.08 9.02 0.19
C GLN A 69 14.62 8.60 0.01
N LYS A 70 13.83 9.31 -0.80
CA LYS A 70 12.41 9.05 -1.00
C LYS A 70 12.11 7.57 -1.32
N PRO A 71 10.93 7.04 -0.94
CA PRO A 71 10.54 5.67 -1.26
C PRO A 71 10.68 5.37 -2.77
N LYS A 72 11.08 4.14 -3.11
CA LYS A 72 11.39 3.73 -4.49
C LYS A 72 10.26 4.04 -5.50
N LEU A 73 9.01 3.84 -5.08
CA LEU A 73 7.84 4.08 -5.92
C LEU A 73 7.34 5.53 -5.86
N ALA A 74 7.90 6.36 -4.99
CA ALA A 74 7.50 7.75 -4.88
C ALA A 74 8.12 8.58 -6.00
N TRP A 75 7.35 9.49 -6.59
CA TRP A 75 7.86 10.48 -7.55
C TRP A 75 7.26 11.85 -7.27
N TYR A 76 8.10 12.88 -7.35
CA TYR A 76 7.72 14.26 -7.11
C TYR A 76 7.50 14.96 -8.43
N GLU A 77 6.32 15.55 -8.57
CA GLU A 77 6.01 16.44 -9.67
C GLU A 77 6.31 17.89 -9.28
N LYS A 78 5.88 18.29 -8.08
CA LYS A 78 6.10 19.63 -7.54
C LYS A 78 6.39 19.54 -6.04
N ILE A 79 7.31 20.38 -5.58
CA ILE A 79 7.58 20.62 -4.17
C ILE A 79 7.45 22.13 -3.93
N GLN A 80 6.65 22.52 -2.95
CA GLN A 80 6.53 23.90 -2.50
C GLN A 80 6.91 23.96 -1.03
N ILE A 81 7.78 24.91 -0.69
CA ILE A 81 8.28 25.10 0.67
C ILE A 81 7.98 26.53 1.09
N GLN A 82 7.44 26.68 2.28
CA GLN A 82 7.09 27.97 2.86
C GLN A 82 7.55 28.04 4.31
N GLU A 83 8.20 29.14 4.68
CA GLU A 83 8.51 29.44 6.07
C GLU A 83 7.23 29.83 6.83
N MET A 84 7.10 29.33 8.04
CA MET A 84 5.92 29.49 8.87
C MET A 84 6.32 29.96 10.28
N PRO A 85 5.47 30.73 10.98
CA PRO A 85 5.67 31.00 12.40
C PRO A 85 5.70 29.70 13.22
N PRO A 86 6.59 29.59 14.23
CA PRO A 86 6.63 28.43 15.11
C PRO A 86 5.27 28.13 15.75
N SER A 87 4.90 26.84 15.76
CA SER A 87 3.70 26.30 16.37
C SER A 87 3.96 25.60 17.71
N PHE A 88 5.23 25.32 18.04
CA PHE A 88 5.65 24.64 19.27
C PHE A 88 5.09 23.23 19.41
N PHE A 89 5.24 22.41 18.36
CA PHE A 89 4.80 21.01 18.40
C PHE A 89 5.50 20.24 19.52
N SER A 90 4.81 19.27 20.12
CA SER A 90 5.38 18.44 21.19
C SER A 90 6.19 17.27 20.64
N SER A 91 5.73 16.67 19.54
CA SER A 91 6.31 15.53 18.83
C SER A 91 6.11 15.65 17.31
N PHE A 92 6.61 14.67 16.55
CA PHE A 92 6.22 14.48 15.16
C PHE A 92 5.15 13.38 15.05
N ILE A 93 4.07 13.62 14.31
CA ILE A 93 2.96 12.66 14.15
C ILE A 93 2.60 12.42 12.68
N ILE A 94 1.99 11.27 12.39
CA ILE A 94 1.25 11.09 11.14
C ILE A 94 -0.19 11.52 11.43
N ASP A 95 -0.61 12.66 10.87
CA ASP A 95 -1.91 13.27 11.15
C ASP A 95 -2.99 12.77 10.18
N ASN A 96 -4.25 13.05 10.52
CA ASN A 96 -5.41 12.68 9.72
C ASN A 96 -5.37 13.38 8.36
N SER A 97 -5.75 12.63 7.32
CA SER A 97 -5.80 13.17 5.97
C SER A 97 -6.93 14.19 5.81
N SER A 98 -6.72 15.23 5.00
CA SER A 98 -7.71 16.27 4.69
C SER A 98 -8.12 16.25 3.22
N VAL A 99 -9.29 16.82 2.93
CA VAL A 99 -9.72 17.11 1.55
C VAL A 99 -9.58 18.61 1.35
N ASP A 100 -8.83 18.99 0.33
CA ASP A 100 -8.62 20.38 -0.08
C ASP A 100 -9.47 20.68 -1.34
N ASN A 101 -9.51 21.94 -1.77
CA ASN A 101 -10.26 22.34 -2.97
C ASN A 101 -9.65 21.77 -4.28
N GLU A 102 -8.36 21.43 -4.26
CA GLU A 102 -7.65 20.83 -5.39
C GLU A 102 -7.52 19.31 -5.21
N VAL A 103 -7.68 18.57 -6.31
CA VAL A 103 -7.54 17.10 -6.33
C VAL A 103 -6.50 16.71 -7.37
N SER A 104 -5.48 15.97 -6.94
CA SER A 104 -4.49 15.35 -7.82
C SER A 104 -4.71 13.85 -7.85
N LEU A 105 -4.94 13.28 -9.03
CA LEU A 105 -5.13 11.83 -9.22
C LEU A 105 -3.80 11.10 -9.53
N ALA A 106 -2.66 11.62 -9.06
CA ALA A 106 -1.35 11.00 -9.24
C ALA A 106 -1.20 9.72 -8.38
N LEU A 107 -1.93 8.68 -8.77
CA LEU A 107 -1.96 7.38 -8.11
C LEU A 107 -0.98 6.41 -8.77
N LEU A 108 -0.39 5.55 -7.95
CA LEU A 108 0.41 4.45 -8.45
C LEU A 108 -0.44 3.42 -9.19
N PRO A 109 0.07 2.84 -10.29
CA PRO A 109 -0.47 1.60 -10.82
C PRO A 109 -0.27 0.45 -9.82
N ASP A 110 -1.00 -0.64 -10.03
CA ASP A 110 -0.78 -1.88 -9.28
C ASP A 110 0.62 -2.43 -9.56
N THR A 111 1.22 -3.07 -8.55
CA THR A 111 2.56 -3.65 -8.66
C THR A 111 2.57 -5.13 -8.28
N ALA A 112 3.44 -5.90 -8.92
CA ALA A 112 3.69 -7.29 -8.56
C ALA A 112 4.27 -7.40 -7.13
N ILE A 113 4.13 -8.58 -6.51
CA ILE A 113 4.69 -8.88 -5.19
C ILE A 113 6.21 -8.66 -5.16
N CYS A 114 6.73 -7.99 -4.11
CA CYS A 114 8.18 -7.83 -3.93
C CYS A 114 8.83 -9.11 -3.36
N ASP A 115 10.15 -9.24 -3.50
CA ASP A 115 10.90 -10.42 -3.08
C ASP A 115 10.74 -10.75 -1.59
N ILE A 116 10.65 -9.72 -0.73
CA ILE A 116 10.47 -9.94 0.71
C ILE A 116 9.05 -10.44 1.01
N CYS A 117 8.02 -9.93 0.33
CA CYS A 117 6.67 -10.49 0.52
C CYS A 117 6.56 -11.90 -0.08
N LYS A 118 7.31 -12.20 -1.14
CA LYS A 118 7.44 -13.56 -1.68
C LYS A 118 8.12 -14.50 -0.69
N SER A 119 9.15 -14.06 0.03
CA SER A 119 9.77 -14.88 1.08
C SER A 119 8.82 -15.11 2.26
N GLU A 120 8.10 -14.07 2.72
CA GLU A 120 7.06 -14.19 3.75
C GLU A 120 5.93 -15.15 3.34
N LEU A 121 5.53 -15.15 2.06
CA LEU A 121 4.52 -16.06 1.52
C LEU A 121 4.94 -17.53 1.62
N LEU A 122 6.24 -17.81 1.52
CA LEU A 122 6.80 -19.16 1.44
C LEU A 122 7.38 -19.66 2.77
N ASP A 123 7.48 -18.80 3.77
CA ASP A 123 8.05 -19.11 5.09
C ASP A 123 6.98 -19.68 6.04
N PRO A 124 7.06 -20.96 6.47
CA PRO A 124 6.09 -21.58 7.37
C PRO A 124 6.03 -20.94 8.77
N SER A 125 7.07 -20.23 9.19
CA SER A 125 7.10 -19.51 10.47
C SER A 125 6.41 -18.15 10.38
N ASN A 126 6.20 -17.64 9.16
CA ASN A 126 5.54 -16.37 8.95
C ASN A 126 4.02 -16.51 9.08
N ARG A 127 3.39 -15.57 9.78
CA ARG A 127 1.92 -15.56 9.91
C ARG A 127 1.17 -15.37 8.58
N ARG A 128 1.86 -14.89 7.54
CA ARG A 128 1.31 -14.75 6.17
C ARG A 128 1.73 -15.89 5.25
N TYR A 129 2.22 -17.00 5.80
CA TYR A 129 2.51 -18.22 5.07
C TYR A 129 1.31 -18.63 4.21
N LYS A 130 1.54 -18.79 2.90
CA LYS A 130 0.53 -19.16 1.89
C LYS A 130 -0.68 -18.23 1.80
N TYR A 131 -0.63 -17.03 2.39
CA TYR A 131 -1.71 -16.06 2.32
C TYR A 131 -1.76 -15.36 0.94
N PRO A 132 -2.79 -15.56 0.10
CA PRO A 132 -2.76 -15.13 -1.30
C PRO A 132 -2.71 -13.61 -1.52
N PHE A 133 -3.10 -12.83 -0.52
CA PHE A 133 -3.21 -11.38 -0.61
C PHE A 133 -2.07 -10.65 0.12
N VAL A 134 -0.95 -11.33 0.40
CA VAL A 134 0.20 -10.73 1.06
C VAL A 134 0.83 -9.61 0.20
N HIS A 135 1.00 -8.45 0.82
CA HIS A 135 1.71 -7.31 0.23
C HIS A 135 2.26 -6.40 1.34
N CYS A 136 2.96 -5.34 0.95
CA CYS A 136 3.49 -4.29 1.81
C CYS A 136 3.38 -2.92 1.13
N MET A 137 3.96 -1.87 1.71
CA MET A 137 3.95 -0.54 1.11
C MET A 137 4.72 -0.44 -0.22
N GLY A 138 5.66 -1.34 -0.46
CA GLY A 138 6.47 -1.39 -1.69
C GLY A 138 5.94 -2.31 -2.78
N CYS A 139 4.77 -2.96 -2.59
CA CYS A 139 4.19 -3.83 -3.62
C CYS A 139 2.67 -3.98 -3.51
N GLY A 140 2.08 -4.72 -4.45
CA GLY A 140 0.67 -5.09 -4.44
C GLY A 140 -0.23 -4.03 -5.09
N PRO A 141 -1.55 -4.22 -4.97
CA PRO A 141 -2.54 -3.38 -5.64
C PRO A 141 -2.64 -1.98 -5.01
N ARG A 142 -2.92 -0.99 -5.85
CA ARG A 142 -3.09 0.42 -5.50
C ARG A 142 -4.29 0.97 -6.26
N PHE A 143 -4.11 1.31 -7.54
CA PHE A 143 -5.18 1.83 -8.39
C PHE A 143 -6.42 0.94 -8.34
N SER A 144 -6.28 -0.38 -8.38
CA SER A 144 -7.43 -1.29 -8.34
C SER A 144 -8.20 -1.30 -7.01
N LEU A 145 -7.60 -0.83 -5.92
CA LEU A 145 -8.26 -0.72 -4.61
C LEU A 145 -8.78 0.68 -4.33
N PHE A 146 -8.34 1.67 -5.09
CA PHE A 146 -8.63 3.08 -4.84
C PHE A 146 -10.09 3.41 -5.15
N GLU A 147 -10.74 4.14 -4.25
CA GLU A 147 -12.09 4.66 -4.46
C GLU A 147 -12.12 6.20 -4.48
N SER A 148 -11.37 6.87 -3.61
CA SER A 148 -11.33 8.33 -3.54
C SER A 148 -10.08 8.89 -2.86
N MET A 149 -9.75 10.16 -3.13
CA MET A 149 -8.66 10.85 -2.44
C MET A 149 -9.10 11.31 -1.04
N PRO A 150 -8.17 11.39 -0.07
CA PRO A 150 -6.77 10.93 -0.11
C PRO A 150 -6.65 9.42 0.06
N PHE A 151 -5.50 8.83 -0.28
CA PHE A 151 -5.25 7.38 -0.17
C PHE A 151 -5.17 6.95 1.30
N ASP A 152 -6.32 6.56 1.84
CA ASP A 152 -6.52 5.99 3.17
C ASP A 152 -7.39 4.74 3.08
N ARG A 153 -7.29 3.84 4.07
CA ARG A 153 -8.05 2.59 4.09
C ARG A 153 -9.53 2.81 3.85
N LYS A 154 -10.13 3.82 4.50
CA LYS A 154 -11.55 4.20 4.39
C LYS A 154 -11.99 4.59 2.96
N ASN A 155 -11.03 5.00 2.13
CA ASN A 155 -11.21 5.44 0.75
C ASN A 155 -10.68 4.38 -0.24
N THR A 156 -10.62 3.12 0.20
CA THR A 156 -10.26 1.98 -0.63
C THR A 156 -11.24 0.84 -0.40
N THR A 157 -11.25 -0.13 -1.29
CA THR A 157 -12.01 -1.39 -1.11
C THR A 157 -11.56 -2.20 0.11
N MET A 158 -10.44 -1.84 0.76
CA MET A 158 -10.01 -2.44 2.03
C MET A 158 -10.78 -1.93 3.25
N LYS A 159 -11.66 -0.92 3.10
CA LYS A 159 -12.52 -0.38 4.16
C LYS A 159 -13.43 -1.43 4.81
N ASP A 160 -13.84 -2.44 4.03
CA ASP A 160 -14.73 -3.51 4.48
C ASP A 160 -14.01 -4.58 5.34
N PHE A 161 -12.68 -4.48 5.45
CA PHE A 161 -11.84 -5.43 6.17
C PHE A 161 -11.25 -4.73 7.39
N THR A 162 -11.78 -4.94 8.60
CA THR A 162 -11.20 -4.34 9.81
C THR A 162 -9.92 -5.09 10.22
N PRO A 163 -8.75 -4.43 10.34
CA PRO A 163 -7.52 -5.10 10.75
C PRO A 163 -7.64 -5.79 12.12
N CYS A 164 -7.11 -7.01 12.24
CA CYS A 164 -7.00 -7.68 13.55
C CYS A 164 -5.90 -7.03 14.42
N ASP A 165 -5.89 -7.32 15.71
CA ASP A 165 -4.95 -6.74 16.69
C ASP A 165 -3.49 -6.84 16.27
N THR A 166 -3.07 -7.98 15.73
CA THR A 166 -1.68 -8.17 15.30
C THR A 166 -1.37 -7.34 14.06
N CYS A 167 -2.31 -7.20 13.11
CA CYS A 167 -2.14 -6.25 12.00
C CYS A 167 -2.13 -4.81 12.50
N LEU A 168 -2.93 -4.46 13.50
CA LEU A 168 -2.92 -3.12 14.09
C LEU A 168 -1.58 -2.80 14.78
N LYS A 169 -0.98 -3.77 15.48
CA LYS A 169 0.39 -3.65 16.03
C LYS A 169 1.44 -3.40 14.95
N GLU A 170 1.39 -4.15 13.86
CA GLU A 170 2.30 -3.93 12.71
C GLU A 170 2.05 -2.57 12.02
N TYR A 171 0.80 -2.10 12.02
CA TYR A 171 0.42 -0.80 11.45
C TYR A 171 0.93 0.37 12.30
N THR A 172 1.04 0.24 13.63
CA THR A 172 1.47 1.31 14.53
C THR A 172 2.95 1.26 14.90
N ASP A 173 3.63 0.13 14.69
CA ASP A 173 5.07 0.01 14.96
C ASP A 173 5.92 0.64 13.85
N SER A 174 6.55 1.78 14.16
CA SER A 174 7.45 2.53 13.26
C SER A 174 8.63 1.74 12.69
N LYS A 175 9.04 0.67 13.37
CA LYS A 175 10.13 -0.23 12.92
C LYS A 175 9.61 -1.33 11.98
N ASN A 176 8.31 -1.54 11.94
CA ASN A 176 7.70 -2.54 11.09
C ASN A 176 7.63 -2.05 9.65
N ARG A 177 7.94 -2.92 8.69
CA ARG A 177 7.83 -2.61 7.26
C ARG A 177 6.41 -2.32 6.77
N ARG A 178 5.39 -2.68 7.56
CA ARG A 178 3.97 -2.41 7.30
C ARG A 178 3.44 -1.24 8.13
N PHE A 179 4.32 -0.49 8.79
CA PHE A 179 3.98 0.73 9.51
C PHE A 179 3.14 1.66 8.62
N PHE A 180 1.95 2.00 9.08
CA PHE A 180 0.98 2.86 8.40
C PHE A 180 0.50 2.40 7.01
N SER A 181 0.64 1.10 6.70
CA SER A 181 0.19 0.49 5.45
C SER A 181 -1.34 0.44 5.39
N GLN A 182 -1.96 1.32 4.60
CA GLN A 182 -3.43 1.45 4.49
C GLN A 182 -4.14 0.16 4.06
N THR A 183 -3.46 -0.68 3.28
CA THR A 183 -3.99 -1.94 2.73
C THR A 183 -3.58 -3.17 3.55
N ILE A 184 -2.99 -2.98 4.75
CA ILE A 184 -2.54 -4.08 5.61
C ILE A 184 -3.66 -5.09 5.88
N CYS A 185 -3.32 -6.37 5.80
CA CYS A 185 -4.21 -7.49 6.11
C CYS A 185 -3.42 -8.80 6.34
N CYS A 186 -4.13 -9.84 6.75
CA CYS A 186 -3.67 -11.22 6.90
C CYS A 186 -4.86 -12.20 6.69
N SER A 187 -4.66 -13.50 6.88
CA SER A 187 -5.71 -14.53 6.77
C SER A 187 -6.88 -14.35 7.75
N GLU A 188 -6.66 -13.69 8.89
CA GLU A 188 -7.69 -13.47 9.91
C GLU A 188 -8.64 -12.33 9.54
N CYS A 189 -8.10 -11.21 9.05
CA CYS A 189 -8.84 -9.95 8.85
C CYS A 189 -9.00 -9.52 7.39
N GLY A 190 -8.30 -10.17 6.46
CA GLY A 190 -8.27 -9.78 5.06
C GLY A 190 -9.22 -10.58 4.17
N PRO A 191 -9.12 -10.35 2.85
CA PRO A 191 -9.86 -11.13 1.86
C PRO A 191 -9.55 -12.62 1.95
N LYS A 192 -10.55 -13.44 1.62
CA LYS A 192 -10.46 -14.90 1.58
C LYS A 192 -10.74 -15.40 0.16
N LEU A 193 -9.96 -16.40 -0.25
CA LEU A 193 -10.14 -17.05 -1.55
C LEU A 193 -11.22 -18.12 -1.43
N THR A 194 -12.14 -18.18 -2.39
CA THR A 194 -13.16 -19.22 -2.51
C THR A 194 -13.18 -19.74 -3.94
N LEU A 195 -13.22 -21.06 -4.09
CA LEU A 195 -13.41 -21.74 -5.36
C LEU A 195 -14.89 -22.10 -5.54
N TYR A 196 -15.41 -21.84 -6.73
CA TYR A 196 -16.77 -22.14 -7.11
C TYR A 196 -16.81 -23.15 -8.26
N ASP A 197 -17.82 -24.00 -8.28
CA ASP A 197 -18.13 -24.84 -9.44
C ASP A 197 -18.87 -24.05 -10.54
N LYS A 198 -19.21 -24.72 -11.65
CA LYS A 198 -19.95 -24.13 -12.78
C LYS A 198 -21.36 -23.66 -12.42
N ASN A 199 -21.94 -24.15 -11.32
CA ASN A 199 -23.26 -23.81 -10.82
C ASN A 199 -23.18 -22.72 -9.72
N GLN A 200 -22.00 -22.12 -9.52
CA GLN A 200 -21.73 -21.11 -8.49
C GLN A 200 -21.86 -21.64 -7.04
N ASN A 201 -21.70 -22.95 -6.83
CA ASN A 201 -21.60 -23.51 -5.49
C ASN A 201 -20.16 -23.41 -4.98
N PRO A 202 -19.92 -22.96 -3.73
CA PRO A 202 -18.58 -22.96 -3.15
C PRO A 202 -18.12 -24.39 -2.87
N ILE A 203 -16.99 -24.79 -3.44
CA ILE A 203 -16.44 -26.15 -3.30
C ILE A 203 -15.18 -26.23 -2.44
N ALA A 204 -14.42 -25.13 -2.35
CA ALA A 204 -13.23 -25.07 -1.51
C ALA A 204 -12.87 -23.63 -1.14
N LYS A 205 -12.01 -23.47 -0.13
CA LYS A 205 -11.53 -22.16 0.34
C LYS A 205 -10.02 -22.16 0.49
N GLU A 206 -9.45 -20.95 0.43
CA GLU A 206 -8.06 -20.65 0.77
C GLU A 206 -7.04 -21.59 0.09
N HIS A 207 -6.14 -22.21 0.86
CA HIS A 207 -5.07 -23.02 0.27
C HIS A 207 -5.61 -24.27 -0.44
N GLU A 208 -6.74 -24.82 0.02
CA GLU A 208 -7.35 -26.00 -0.59
C GLU A 208 -7.90 -25.68 -1.99
N ALA A 209 -8.50 -24.50 -2.15
CA ALA A 209 -8.92 -24.00 -3.46
C ALA A 209 -7.74 -23.95 -4.45
N ILE A 210 -6.56 -23.52 -4.01
CA ILE A 210 -5.37 -23.47 -4.86
C ILE A 210 -4.92 -24.86 -5.29
N LYS A 211 -4.96 -25.85 -4.37
CA LYS A 211 -4.59 -27.24 -4.70
C LYS A 211 -5.54 -27.84 -5.73
N ILE A 212 -6.85 -27.70 -5.54
CA ILE A 212 -7.86 -28.21 -6.47
C ILE A 212 -7.69 -27.54 -7.84
N VAL A 213 -7.55 -26.21 -7.89
CA VAL A 213 -7.32 -25.49 -9.16
C VAL A 213 -6.05 -25.98 -9.87
N LYS A 214 -4.97 -26.26 -9.13
CA LYS A 214 -3.75 -26.84 -9.72
C LYS A 214 -4.04 -28.18 -10.38
N GLU A 215 -4.74 -29.10 -9.70
CA GLU A 215 -5.07 -30.41 -10.26
C GLU A 215 -6.02 -30.30 -11.45
N GLU A 216 -7.06 -29.46 -11.36
CA GLU A 216 -7.99 -29.25 -12.47
C GLU A 216 -7.31 -28.67 -13.71
N LEU A 217 -6.36 -27.74 -13.54
CA LEU A 217 -5.56 -27.22 -14.65
C LEU A 217 -4.69 -28.33 -15.27
N LEU A 218 -4.05 -29.17 -14.47
CA LEU A 218 -3.27 -30.31 -14.96
C LEU A 218 -4.14 -31.33 -15.70
N ASN A 219 -5.37 -31.55 -15.22
CA ASN A 219 -6.40 -32.38 -15.86
C ASN A 219 -7.05 -31.72 -17.09
N GLY A 220 -6.52 -30.59 -17.56
CA GLY A 220 -6.95 -29.93 -18.77
C GLY A 220 -8.30 -29.23 -18.64
N LYS A 221 -8.73 -28.84 -17.43
CA LYS A 221 -9.85 -27.89 -17.26
C LYS A 221 -9.41 -26.46 -17.53
N ILE A 222 -10.41 -25.59 -17.68
CA ILE A 222 -10.25 -24.14 -17.79
C ILE A 222 -10.86 -23.53 -16.51
N VAL A 223 -10.14 -22.61 -15.88
CA VAL A 223 -10.54 -21.99 -14.61
C VAL A 223 -10.57 -20.47 -14.78
N ALA A 224 -11.62 -19.81 -14.29
CA ALA A 224 -11.66 -18.36 -14.17
C ALA A 224 -11.08 -17.93 -12.82
N ILE A 225 -10.07 -17.07 -12.82
CA ILE A 225 -9.46 -16.53 -11.60
C ILE A 225 -9.73 -15.02 -11.53
N LYS A 226 -10.28 -14.57 -10.40
CA LYS A 226 -10.40 -13.15 -10.08
C LYS A 226 -9.03 -12.58 -9.72
N ASN A 227 -8.57 -11.62 -10.49
CA ASN A 227 -7.42 -10.76 -10.23
C ASN A 227 -7.89 -9.37 -9.77
N THR A 228 -6.96 -8.48 -9.45
CA THR A 228 -7.22 -7.10 -9.03
C THR A 228 -7.93 -6.27 -10.10
N GLY A 229 -7.64 -6.51 -11.38
CA GLY A 229 -8.23 -5.80 -12.53
C GLY A 229 -9.38 -6.51 -13.24
N GLY A 230 -9.89 -7.63 -12.73
CA GLY A 230 -10.95 -8.41 -13.39
C GLY A 230 -10.71 -9.92 -13.37
N PHE A 231 -11.37 -10.67 -14.26
CA PHE A 231 -11.21 -12.13 -14.35
C PHE A 231 -10.29 -12.54 -15.50
N LEU A 232 -9.49 -13.58 -15.25
CA LEU A 232 -8.65 -14.24 -16.24
C LEU A 232 -9.11 -15.69 -16.42
N LEU A 233 -9.18 -16.16 -17.67
CA LEU A 233 -9.35 -17.57 -17.97
C LEU A 233 -7.97 -18.22 -18.10
N LEU A 234 -7.71 -19.22 -17.26
CA LEU A 234 -6.47 -19.99 -17.24
C LEU A 234 -6.71 -21.40 -17.78
N CYS A 235 -5.74 -21.90 -18.54
CA CYS A 235 -5.66 -23.28 -19.01
C CYS A 235 -4.22 -23.76 -18.94
N ASN A 236 -3.99 -25.07 -18.95
CA ASN A 236 -2.65 -25.61 -19.13
C ASN A 236 -2.14 -25.35 -20.55
N ALA A 237 -1.14 -24.47 -20.68
CA ALA A 237 -0.58 -24.05 -21.96
C ALA A 237 0.22 -25.15 -22.68
N THR A 238 0.61 -26.23 -22.00
CA THR A 238 1.29 -27.38 -22.63
C THR A 238 0.32 -28.41 -23.20
N ASN A 239 -0.98 -28.27 -22.94
CA ASN A 239 -2.03 -29.14 -23.47
C ASN A 239 -2.74 -28.45 -24.64
N GLU A 240 -2.39 -28.84 -25.87
CA GLU A 240 -2.92 -28.24 -27.10
C GLU A 240 -4.46 -28.30 -27.18
N SER A 241 -5.05 -29.45 -26.83
CA SER A 241 -6.51 -29.63 -26.85
C SER A 241 -7.23 -28.67 -25.90
N CYS A 242 -6.63 -28.39 -24.74
CA CYS A 242 -7.17 -27.45 -23.77
C CYS A 242 -7.09 -26.00 -24.28
N VAL A 243 -5.98 -25.63 -24.92
CA VAL A 243 -5.79 -24.31 -25.54
C VAL A 243 -6.79 -24.10 -26.68
N GLN A 244 -7.00 -25.10 -27.54
CA GLN A 244 -8.01 -25.03 -28.62
C GLN A 244 -9.41 -24.84 -28.03
N ARG A 245 -9.78 -25.60 -26.99
CA ARG A 245 -11.07 -25.44 -26.30
C ARG A 245 -11.24 -24.04 -25.71
N LEU A 246 -10.21 -23.48 -25.06
CA LEU A 246 -10.26 -22.11 -24.53
C LEU A 246 -10.49 -21.07 -25.64
N ARG A 247 -9.85 -21.24 -26.81
CA ARG A 247 -10.05 -20.36 -27.96
C ARG A 247 -11.49 -20.42 -28.48
N SER A 248 -12.11 -21.60 -28.54
CA SER A 248 -13.52 -21.74 -28.94
C SER A 248 -14.45 -21.04 -27.95
N ILE A 249 -14.31 -21.31 -26.65
CA ILE A 249 -15.11 -20.65 -25.59
C ILE A 249 -14.99 -19.13 -25.67
N LYS A 250 -13.78 -18.59 -25.87
CA LYS A 250 -13.57 -17.14 -25.95
C LYS A 250 -14.22 -16.50 -27.19
N LYS A 251 -14.45 -17.25 -28.27
CA LYS A 251 -15.18 -16.76 -29.45
C LYS A 251 -16.69 -16.66 -29.17
N GLU A 252 -17.24 -17.58 -28.39
CA GLU A 252 -18.66 -17.61 -28.02
C GLU A 252 -19.02 -16.57 -26.94
N LEU A 253 -18.04 -16.09 -26.17
CA LEU A 253 -18.21 -15.04 -25.16
C LEU A 253 -18.21 -13.61 -25.74
N LYS A 254 -17.98 -13.45 -27.05
CA LYS A 254 -18.03 -12.15 -27.74
C LYS A 254 -19.40 -11.95 -28.38
#